data_AF-A0A067BTW7-F1
#
_entry.id   AF-A0A067BTW7-F1
#
_cell.length_a   1.000
_cell.length_b   1.000
_cell.length_c   1.000
_cell.angle_alpha   90.00
_cell.angle_beta   90.00
_cell.angle_gamma   90.00
#
_symmetry.space_group_name_H-M   'P 1'
#
loop_
_entity.id
_entity.type
_entity.pdbx_description
1 polymer ?
#
loop_
_entity_poly.entity_id
_entity_poly.type
_entity_poly.pdbx_seq_one_letter_code
_entity_poly.pdbx_strand_id
1 'polypeptide(L)'
;MYKLYNASTAATSVLPTYARRAILSELTSIEYAVPQLRTVSGSWSMRINVQHCWVDFNKSFEVAHTTTRQERCERSFATNGAVYMEAILRNVVWADFISIWGGDDAPFTVAVQRALEETATGQAFLSHVSQARNTTTISDELLYWRQYNLDRFQLQWQNRWQVGITESILLENAIGMQQLVTIKNLPRLTGPWTSLRLFWIPLNDLWNLHDMNRSLVRGSSRDFRANVSAALPAMDLEVYIGETSVSGQFFNQAALFRSTVGPFESIDLVYFAGTTS
;
A
#
# COMPACT_ATOMS: atom_id res chain seq x y z
N MET A 1 36.60 0.30 9.79
CA MET A 1 37.05 0.79 11.12
C MET A 1 36.25 0.02 12.17
N TYR A 2 36.90 -0.78 13.02
CA TYR A 2 36.22 -1.61 14.03
C TYR A 2 35.66 -0.74 15.16
N LYS A 3 34.48 -1.10 15.66
CA LYS A 3 33.80 -0.37 16.75
C LYS A 3 34.44 -0.75 18.09
N LEU A 4 34.98 0.22 18.81
CA LEU A 4 35.55 0.03 20.15
C LEU A 4 34.47 0.29 21.20
N TYR A 5 34.30 -0.62 22.15
CA TYR A 5 33.32 -0.54 23.24
C TYR A 5 33.93 0.04 24.53
N ASN A 6 34.78 1.06 24.42
CA ASN A 6 35.48 1.67 25.56
C ASN A 6 35.02 3.11 25.88
N ALA A 7 33.97 3.61 25.23
CA ALA A 7 33.38 4.92 25.49
C ALA A 7 32.24 4.83 26.52
N SER A 8 32.08 5.85 27.36
CA SER A 8 31.01 5.96 28.36
C SER A 8 29.59 6.12 27.77
N THR A 9 29.51 6.38 26.46
CA THR A 9 28.28 6.41 25.67
C THR A 9 28.38 5.40 24.53
N ALA A 10 27.58 4.33 24.61
CA ALA A 10 27.44 3.37 23.53
C ALA A 10 26.57 3.96 22.42
N ALA A 11 27.16 4.38 21.30
CA ALA A 11 26.42 4.78 20.10
C ALA A 11 26.41 3.63 19.08
N THR A 12 25.26 3.27 18.52
CA THR A 12 25.17 2.37 17.36
C THR A 12 24.93 3.17 16.10
N SER A 13 25.87 3.08 15.16
CA SER A 13 25.65 3.64 13.82
C SER A 13 24.62 2.77 13.11
N VAL A 14 23.49 3.38 12.74
CA VAL A 14 22.48 2.76 11.89
C VAL A 14 22.63 3.36 10.51
N LEU A 15 22.89 2.53 9.49
CA LEU A 15 22.99 3.02 8.11
C LEU A 15 21.65 3.69 7.71
N PRO A 16 21.66 4.86 7.07
CA PRO A 16 20.42 5.56 6.68
C PRO A 16 19.49 4.75 5.75
N THR A 17 20.04 3.75 5.05
CA THR A 17 19.30 2.83 4.17
C THR A 17 18.81 1.58 4.88
N TYR A 18 19.28 1.29 6.10
CA TYR A 18 19.00 0.05 6.81
C TYR A 18 17.50 -0.17 7.03
N ALA A 19 16.81 0.83 7.59
CA ALA A 19 15.37 0.74 7.83
C ALA A 19 14.56 0.51 6.53
N ARG A 20 15.02 1.11 5.42
CA ARG A 20 14.40 0.91 4.10
C ARG A 20 14.64 -0.50 3.58
N ARG A 21 15.87 -1.02 3.70
CA ARG A 21 16.20 -2.39 3.31
C ARG A 21 15.40 -3.42 4.11
N ALA A 22 15.29 -3.22 5.42
CA ALA A 22 14.50 -4.09 6.30
C ALA A 22 13.04 -4.16 5.83
N ILE A 23 12.34 -3.04 5.73
CA ILE A 23 10.89 -3.02 5.42
C ILE A 23 10.58 -3.30 3.95
N LEU A 24 11.43 -2.87 2.99
CA LEU A 24 11.10 -2.98 1.56
C LEU A 24 11.68 -4.23 0.88
N SER A 25 12.58 -4.97 1.55
CA SER A 25 13.23 -6.15 0.98
C SER A 25 13.23 -7.37 1.90
N GLU A 26 13.52 -7.22 3.20
CA GLU A 26 13.76 -8.36 4.09
C GLU A 26 12.47 -8.83 4.79
N LEU A 27 11.66 -7.90 5.27
CA LEU A 27 10.44 -8.14 6.05
C LEU A 27 9.19 -8.14 5.17
N THR A 28 9.24 -8.94 4.10
CA THR A 28 8.20 -8.96 3.05
C THR A 28 7.39 -10.26 3.03
N SER A 29 7.71 -11.27 3.84
CA SER A 29 6.93 -12.52 3.85
C SER A 29 5.51 -12.33 4.38
N ILE A 30 4.59 -13.21 3.98
CA ILE A 30 3.21 -13.18 4.50
C ILE A 30 3.15 -13.47 6.00
N GLU A 31 4.06 -14.32 6.52
CA GLU A 31 4.17 -14.66 7.94
C GLU A 31 4.56 -13.45 8.79
N TYR A 32 5.34 -12.53 8.22
CA TYR A 32 5.61 -11.25 8.86
C TYR A 32 4.43 -10.28 8.68
N ALA A 33 3.92 -10.15 7.46
CA ALA A 33 2.96 -9.11 7.12
C ALA A 33 1.59 -9.29 7.78
N VAL A 34 1.02 -10.50 7.80
CA VAL A 34 -0.33 -10.74 8.35
C VAL A 34 -0.44 -10.32 9.82
N PRO A 35 0.45 -10.74 10.73
CA PRO A 35 0.45 -10.23 12.11
C PRO A 35 0.59 -8.71 12.21
N GLN A 36 1.44 -8.09 11.37
CA GLN A 36 1.65 -6.64 11.43
C GLN A 36 0.44 -5.87 10.91
N LEU A 37 -0.19 -6.30 9.81
CA LEU A 37 -1.44 -5.72 9.31
C LEU A 37 -2.54 -5.73 10.38
N ARG A 38 -2.58 -6.76 11.23
CA ARG A 38 -3.51 -6.86 12.36
C ARG A 38 -3.25 -5.87 13.51
N THR A 39 -2.13 -5.15 13.47
CA THR A 39 -1.80 -4.05 14.39
C THR A 39 -2.03 -2.67 13.77
N VAL A 40 -2.31 -2.60 12.46
CA VAL A 40 -2.56 -1.35 11.74
C VAL A 40 -3.92 -0.80 12.15
N SER A 41 -3.96 0.47 12.56
CA SER A 41 -5.23 1.14 12.87
C SER A 41 -6.05 1.42 11.60
N GLY A 42 -7.36 1.59 11.76
CA GLY A 42 -8.24 2.01 10.67
C GLY A 42 -7.69 3.21 9.90
N SER A 43 -7.19 4.25 10.59
CA SER A 43 -6.61 5.46 9.98
C SER A 43 -5.31 5.26 9.18
N TRP A 44 -4.54 4.20 9.46
CA TRP A 44 -3.30 3.88 8.75
C TRP A 44 -3.48 2.81 7.66
N SER A 45 -4.62 2.13 7.62
CA SER A 45 -4.92 1.04 6.67
C SER A 45 -4.75 1.46 5.19
N MET A 46 -5.18 2.66 4.82
CA MET A 46 -5.05 3.20 3.45
C MET A 46 -3.81 4.10 3.29
N ARG A 47 -2.93 4.13 4.30
CA ARG A 47 -1.67 4.89 4.29
C ARG A 47 -0.47 3.97 4.07
N ILE A 48 -0.67 2.92 3.29
CA ILE A 48 0.34 1.91 2.95
C ILE A 48 0.93 2.23 1.58
N ASN A 49 2.26 2.16 1.45
CA ASN A 49 2.95 2.52 0.21
C ASN A 49 2.80 1.40 -0.84
N VAL A 50 1.66 1.37 -1.51
CA VAL A 50 1.37 0.44 -2.58
C VAL A 50 0.43 1.07 -3.60
N GLN A 51 0.37 0.49 -4.78
CA GLN A 51 -0.65 0.78 -5.78
C GLN A 51 -1.47 -0.49 -5.97
N HIS A 52 -2.75 -0.43 -5.61
CA HIS A 52 -3.62 -1.59 -5.75
C HIS A 52 -3.83 -1.94 -7.22
N CYS A 53 -3.89 -3.24 -7.47
CA CYS A 53 -4.19 -3.83 -8.78
C CYS A 53 -5.59 -4.44 -8.77
N TRP A 54 -5.99 -5.00 -7.63
CA TRP A 54 -7.32 -5.60 -7.43
C TRP A 54 -7.90 -5.23 -6.07
N VAL A 55 -9.22 -5.28 -5.97
CA VAL A 55 -9.90 -5.23 -4.67
C VAL A 55 -9.78 -6.57 -3.94
N ASP A 56 -10.06 -7.66 -4.64
CA ASP A 56 -10.19 -9.02 -4.10
C ASP A 56 -9.08 -9.96 -4.59
N PHE A 57 -8.75 -11.00 -3.82
CA PHE A 57 -7.74 -12.00 -4.16
C PHE A 57 -8.11 -12.83 -5.40
N ASN A 58 -9.40 -12.94 -5.70
CA ASN A 58 -9.88 -13.60 -6.91
C ASN A 58 -9.74 -12.73 -8.17
N LYS A 59 -9.23 -11.50 -8.04
CA LYS A 59 -9.00 -10.56 -9.13
C LYS A 59 -10.27 -10.20 -9.91
N SER A 60 -11.43 -10.29 -9.27
CA SER A 60 -12.73 -9.99 -9.89
C SER A 60 -12.90 -8.50 -10.15
N PHE A 61 -12.23 -7.65 -9.36
CA PHE A 61 -12.36 -6.20 -9.43
C PHE A 61 -11.00 -5.53 -9.65
N GLU A 62 -10.72 -5.16 -10.90
CA GLU A 62 -9.51 -4.43 -11.27
C GLU A 62 -9.57 -2.95 -10.89
N VAL A 63 -8.46 -2.41 -10.38
CA VAL A 63 -8.39 -1.02 -9.89
C VAL A 63 -7.13 -0.26 -10.29
N ALA A 64 -6.18 -0.84 -11.03
CA ALA A 64 -4.98 -0.10 -11.43
C ALA A 64 -5.32 1.09 -12.33
N HIS A 65 -4.66 2.24 -12.13
CA HIS A 65 -5.01 3.50 -12.81
C HIS A 65 -5.01 3.42 -14.33
N THR A 66 -4.11 2.64 -14.93
CA THR A 66 -4.02 2.44 -16.38
C THR A 66 -4.13 0.97 -16.75
N THR A 67 -4.62 0.68 -17.95
CA THR A 67 -4.65 -0.68 -18.50
C THR A 67 -3.25 -1.29 -18.56
N THR A 68 -2.25 -0.53 -19.01
CA THR A 68 -0.86 -0.98 -19.05
C THR A 68 -0.33 -1.33 -17.66
N ARG A 69 -0.72 -0.60 -16.61
CA ARG A 69 -0.37 -0.97 -15.24
C ARG A 69 -1.09 -2.25 -14.80
N GLN A 70 -2.38 -2.40 -15.11
CA GLN A 70 -3.14 -3.62 -14.82
C GLN A 70 -2.49 -4.86 -15.44
N GLU A 71 -2.06 -4.78 -16.70
CA GLU A 71 -1.32 -5.85 -17.36
C GLU A 71 0.02 -6.15 -16.69
N ARG A 72 0.75 -5.13 -16.20
CA ARG A 72 1.96 -5.34 -15.40
C ARG A 72 1.65 -6.00 -14.06
N CYS A 73 0.52 -5.67 -13.44
CA CYS A 73 0.08 -6.32 -12.20
C CYS A 73 -0.03 -7.84 -12.38
N GLU A 74 -0.69 -8.28 -13.44
CA GLU A 74 -0.83 -9.71 -13.75
C GLU A 74 0.53 -10.39 -13.94
N ARG A 75 1.43 -9.75 -14.68
CA ARG A 75 2.74 -10.34 -15.00
C ARG A 75 3.73 -10.35 -13.84
N SER A 76 3.71 -9.34 -12.98
CA SER A 76 4.83 -9.08 -12.05
C SER A 76 4.42 -9.00 -10.57
N PHE A 77 3.14 -8.76 -10.28
CA PHE A 77 2.68 -8.49 -8.92
C PHE A 77 1.56 -9.41 -8.43
N ALA A 78 1.10 -10.36 -9.26
CA ALA A 78 0.01 -11.27 -8.91
C ALA A 78 0.24 -12.06 -7.61
N THR A 79 1.47 -12.44 -7.27
CA THR A 79 1.76 -13.17 -6.02
C THR A 79 2.09 -12.25 -4.83
N ASN A 80 2.06 -10.92 -5.01
CA ASN A 80 2.27 -9.95 -3.95
C ASN A 80 0.93 -9.52 -3.33
N GLY A 81 0.62 -10.00 -2.13
CA GLY A 81 -0.59 -9.63 -1.38
C GLY A 81 -0.77 -8.13 -1.15
N ALA A 82 0.31 -7.33 -1.22
CA ALA A 82 0.21 -5.88 -1.04
C ALA A 82 -0.62 -5.18 -2.13
N VAL A 83 -0.70 -5.72 -3.34
CA VAL A 83 -1.47 -5.09 -4.43
C VAL A 83 -2.96 -5.43 -4.42
N TYR A 84 -3.43 -6.11 -3.38
CA TYR A 84 -4.83 -6.49 -3.19
C TYR A 84 -5.40 -5.75 -1.98
N MET A 85 -6.47 -4.98 -2.15
CA MET A 85 -7.09 -4.27 -1.02
C MET A 85 -7.57 -5.23 0.06
N GLU A 86 -8.06 -6.41 -0.33
CA GLU A 86 -8.52 -7.48 0.54
C GLU A 86 -7.49 -7.87 1.61
N ALA A 87 -6.19 -7.87 1.28
CA ALA A 87 -5.14 -8.19 2.25
C ALA A 87 -5.18 -7.28 3.48
N ILE A 88 -5.43 -5.98 3.25
CA ILE A 88 -5.55 -4.98 4.30
C ILE A 88 -6.91 -5.11 4.99
N LEU A 89 -8.00 -5.13 4.20
CA LEU A 89 -9.37 -5.11 4.72
C LEU A 89 -9.70 -6.31 5.61
N ARG A 90 -9.15 -7.50 5.30
CA ARG A 90 -9.33 -8.71 6.13
C ARG A 90 -8.58 -8.67 7.45
N ASN A 91 -7.56 -7.82 7.58
CA ASN A 91 -6.66 -7.81 8.73
C ASN A 91 -6.86 -6.63 9.67
N VAL A 92 -7.56 -5.58 9.25
CA VAL A 92 -7.91 -4.44 10.12
C VAL A 92 -9.23 -4.68 10.86
N VAL A 93 -9.44 -3.99 11.98
CA VAL A 93 -10.74 -3.97 12.65
C VAL A 93 -11.74 -3.26 11.74
N TRP A 94 -12.73 -4.00 11.23
CA TRP A 94 -13.66 -3.47 10.21
C TRP A 94 -14.43 -2.23 10.68
N ALA A 95 -14.88 -2.21 11.94
CA ALA A 95 -15.58 -1.05 12.51
C ALA A 95 -14.68 0.22 12.54
N ASP A 96 -13.39 0.06 12.85
CA ASP A 96 -12.43 1.17 12.84
C ASP A 96 -12.10 1.60 11.41
N PHE A 97 -12.08 0.67 10.46
CA PHE A 97 -11.90 0.99 9.04
C PHE A 97 -13.09 1.82 8.52
N ILE A 98 -14.32 1.34 8.73
CA ILE A 98 -15.53 2.00 8.25
C ILE A 98 -15.73 3.35 8.93
N SER A 99 -15.41 3.52 10.22
CA SER A 99 -15.54 4.82 10.88
C SER A 99 -14.62 5.91 10.30
N ILE A 100 -13.55 5.53 9.59
CA ILE A 100 -12.61 6.47 8.96
C ILE A 100 -12.85 6.63 7.45
N TRP A 101 -13.09 5.52 6.75
CA TRP A 101 -13.11 5.49 5.29
C TRP A 101 -14.49 5.22 4.69
N GLY A 102 -15.38 4.57 5.44
CA GLY A 102 -16.71 4.14 5.00
C GLY A 102 -17.82 5.00 5.59
N GLY A 103 -19.06 4.57 5.33
CA GLY A 103 -20.27 5.33 5.69
C GLY A 103 -20.83 6.13 4.51
N ASP A 104 -21.93 6.83 4.74
CA ASP A 104 -22.61 7.57 3.68
C ASP A 104 -21.70 8.65 3.10
N ASP A 105 -21.45 8.56 1.80
CA ASP A 105 -20.61 9.49 1.04
C ASP A 105 -19.14 9.56 1.50
N ALA A 106 -18.63 8.52 2.18
CA ALA A 106 -17.23 8.50 2.59
C ALA A 106 -16.28 8.01 1.47
N PRO A 107 -14.95 8.24 1.59
CA PRO A 107 -14.03 7.99 0.49
C PRO A 107 -13.99 6.56 -0.04
N PHE A 108 -13.96 5.56 0.84
CA PHE A 108 -14.06 4.14 0.42
C PHE A 108 -15.42 3.83 -0.20
N THR A 109 -16.49 4.41 0.36
CA THR A 109 -17.85 4.20 -0.13
C THR A 109 -18.00 4.65 -1.58
N VAL A 110 -17.53 5.86 -1.88
CA VAL A 110 -17.61 6.45 -3.23
C VAL A 110 -16.63 5.79 -4.18
N ALA A 111 -15.36 5.64 -3.79
CA ALA A 111 -14.31 5.18 -4.67
C ALA A 111 -14.38 3.67 -4.97
N VAL A 112 -14.94 2.86 -4.06
CA VAL A 112 -14.90 1.39 -4.16
C VAL A 112 -16.24 0.73 -3.83
N GLN A 113 -16.80 0.96 -2.63
CA GLN A 113 -17.91 0.15 -2.11
C GLN A 113 -19.15 0.16 -3.01
N ARG A 114 -19.62 1.35 -3.44
CA ARG A 114 -20.82 1.48 -4.29
C ARG A 114 -20.68 0.69 -5.59
N ALA A 115 -19.48 0.65 -6.16
CA ALA A 115 -19.20 -0.12 -7.38
C ALA A 115 -19.22 -1.64 -7.13
N LEU A 116 -18.76 -2.10 -5.96
CA LEU A 116 -18.86 -3.52 -5.58
C LEU A 116 -20.33 -3.93 -5.39
N GLU A 117 -21.15 -3.04 -4.80
CA GLU A 117 -22.57 -3.26 -4.56
C GLU A 117 -23.40 -3.41 -5.85
N GLU A 118 -22.87 -3.01 -7.01
CA GLU A 118 -23.50 -3.22 -8.32
C GLU A 118 -23.60 -4.72 -8.71
N THR A 119 -22.82 -5.59 -8.06
CA THR A 119 -22.74 -7.02 -8.41
C THR A 119 -22.93 -7.94 -7.21
N ALA A 120 -23.51 -9.13 -7.45
CA ALA A 120 -23.65 -10.14 -6.40
C ALA A 120 -22.29 -10.59 -5.82
N THR A 121 -21.27 -10.70 -6.67
CA THR A 121 -19.89 -11.03 -6.25
C THR A 121 -19.32 -9.97 -5.30
N GLY A 122 -19.53 -8.68 -5.59
CA GLY A 122 -19.00 -7.60 -4.78
C GLY A 122 -19.74 -7.45 -3.44
N GLN A 123 -21.06 -7.65 -3.44
CA GLN A 123 -21.85 -7.73 -2.20
C GLN A 123 -21.39 -8.89 -1.30
N ALA A 124 -21.15 -10.08 -1.88
CA ALA A 124 -20.63 -11.22 -1.15
C ALA A 124 -19.22 -10.95 -0.59
N PHE A 125 -18.34 -10.32 -1.39
CA PHE A 125 -17.02 -9.89 -0.93
C PHE A 125 -17.11 -8.95 0.28
N LEU A 126 -17.95 -7.91 0.23
CA LEU A 126 -18.13 -6.96 1.34
C LEU A 126 -18.65 -7.66 2.61
N SER A 127 -19.58 -8.61 2.46
CA SER A 127 -20.09 -9.41 3.58
C SER A 127 -19.01 -10.29 4.23
N HIS A 128 -18.14 -10.89 3.43
CA HIS A 128 -17.05 -11.73 3.95
C HIS A 128 -15.91 -10.91 4.57
N VAL A 129 -15.44 -9.87 3.87
CA VAL A 129 -14.27 -9.08 4.30
C VAL A 129 -14.55 -8.34 5.61
N SER A 130 -15.79 -7.89 5.82
CA SER A 130 -16.21 -7.17 7.03
C SER A 130 -16.14 -8.01 8.32
N GLN A 131 -16.16 -9.34 8.19
CA GLN A 131 -16.15 -10.27 9.31
C GLN A 131 -14.82 -11.01 9.46
N ALA A 132 -13.95 -10.97 8.44
CA ALA A 132 -12.73 -11.78 8.36
C ALA A 132 -11.84 -11.62 9.61
N ARG A 133 -11.50 -10.39 10.01
CA ARG A 133 -10.58 -10.16 11.14
C ARG A 133 -11.07 -10.74 12.47
N ASN A 134 -12.39 -10.74 12.68
CA ASN A 134 -13.03 -11.23 13.91
C ASN A 134 -13.23 -12.74 13.92
N THR A 135 -13.24 -13.37 12.75
CA THR A 135 -13.57 -14.79 12.59
C THR A 135 -12.36 -15.66 12.24
N THR A 136 -11.23 -15.06 11.86
CA THR A 136 -10.01 -15.81 11.48
C THR A 136 -8.85 -15.56 12.45
N THR A 137 -8.10 -16.62 12.76
CA THR A 137 -6.80 -16.51 13.41
C THR A 137 -5.72 -16.04 12.41
N ILE A 138 -4.52 -15.73 12.90
CA ILE A 138 -3.36 -15.46 12.02
C ILE A 138 -3.08 -16.69 11.12
N SER A 139 -3.16 -17.89 11.69
CA SER A 139 -2.92 -19.13 10.96
C SER A 139 -3.94 -19.37 9.84
N ASP A 140 -5.23 -19.11 10.10
CA ASP A 140 -6.28 -19.23 9.10
C ASP A 140 -6.07 -18.25 7.94
N GLU A 141 -5.66 -17.02 8.26
CA GLU A 141 -5.40 -15.99 7.25
C GLU A 141 -4.18 -16.33 6.38
N LEU A 142 -3.12 -16.89 6.96
CA LEU A 142 -1.97 -17.39 6.19
C LEU A 142 -2.35 -18.55 5.26
N LEU A 143 -3.22 -19.46 5.71
CA LEU A 143 -3.75 -20.52 4.86
C LEU A 143 -4.59 -19.96 3.72
N TYR A 144 -5.44 -18.96 4.01
CA TYR A 144 -6.25 -18.28 3.01
C TYR A 144 -5.39 -17.62 1.94
N TRP A 145 -4.37 -16.84 2.32
CA TRP A 145 -3.47 -16.16 1.36
C TRP A 145 -2.74 -17.15 0.46
N ARG A 146 -2.29 -18.29 1.00
CA ARG A 146 -1.61 -19.34 0.24
C ARG A 146 -2.53 -20.02 -0.78
N GLN A 147 -3.84 -20.12 -0.52
CA GLN A 147 -4.81 -20.64 -1.51
C GLN A 147 -4.87 -19.78 -2.78
N TYR A 148 -4.54 -18.50 -2.68
CA TYR A 148 -4.46 -17.56 -3.81
C TYR A 148 -3.03 -17.37 -4.34
N ASN A 149 -2.09 -18.23 -3.93
CA ASN A 149 -0.67 -18.15 -4.31
C ASN A 149 0.00 -16.81 -3.93
N LEU A 150 -0.44 -16.19 -2.84
CA LEU A 150 0.20 -14.99 -2.31
C LEU A 150 1.39 -15.40 -1.43
N ASP A 151 2.59 -14.96 -1.78
CA ASP A 151 3.85 -15.37 -1.14
C ASP A 151 4.56 -14.25 -0.37
N ARG A 152 4.19 -13.00 -0.65
CA ARG A 152 4.79 -11.81 -0.05
C ARG A 152 3.79 -10.68 0.10
N PHE A 153 4.14 -9.72 0.94
CA PHE A 153 3.52 -8.41 1.06
C PHE A 153 4.64 -7.36 0.96
N GLN A 154 5.04 -7.07 -0.28
CA GLN A 154 6.13 -6.15 -0.56
C GLN A 154 5.59 -4.77 -0.88
N LEU A 155 6.03 -3.78 -0.10
CA LEU A 155 5.69 -2.38 -0.29
C LEU A 155 6.56 -1.72 -1.37
N GLN A 156 6.02 -0.66 -1.97
CA GLN A 156 6.74 0.23 -2.86
C GLN A 156 7.44 1.35 -2.05
N TRP A 157 8.51 1.90 -2.62
CA TRP A 157 9.23 3.00 -2.01
C TRP A 157 8.48 4.33 -2.18
N GLN A 158 8.41 5.12 -1.11
CA GLN A 158 7.91 6.50 -1.11
C GLN A 158 8.77 7.35 -0.16
N ASN A 159 8.92 8.63 -0.47
CA ASN A 159 9.56 9.61 0.41
C ASN A 159 8.56 10.40 1.27
N ARG A 160 7.28 9.98 1.32
CA ARG A 160 6.29 10.57 2.23
C ARG A 160 6.65 10.39 3.70
N TRP A 161 7.22 9.23 4.03
CA TRP A 161 7.64 8.90 5.39
C TRP A 161 9.05 8.34 5.37
N GLN A 162 9.84 8.74 6.36
CA GLN A 162 11.02 7.98 6.75
C GLN A 162 10.58 6.79 7.58
N VAL A 163 10.99 5.58 7.17
CA VAL A 163 10.78 4.36 7.94
C VAL A 163 11.49 4.47 9.29
N GLY A 164 10.75 4.27 10.37
CA GLY A 164 11.31 4.12 11.71
C GLY A 164 11.68 2.67 12.01
N ILE A 165 12.68 2.46 12.85
CA ILE A 165 13.06 1.12 13.34
C ILE A 165 13.55 1.21 14.78
N THR A 166 13.07 0.29 15.62
CA THR A 166 13.56 0.10 16.98
C THR A 166 13.97 -1.36 17.12
N GLU A 167 15.21 -1.61 17.50
CA GLU A 167 15.71 -2.94 17.81
C GLU A 167 16.21 -2.97 19.25
N SER A 168 15.84 -4.04 19.96
CA SER A 168 16.24 -4.27 21.34
C SER A 168 16.71 -5.71 21.50
N ILE A 169 17.69 -5.92 22.37
CA ILE A 169 18.18 -7.23 22.78
C ILE A 169 17.78 -7.48 24.23
N LEU A 170 17.42 -8.72 24.55
CA LEU A 170 17.20 -9.15 25.93
C LEU A 170 18.53 -9.66 26.48
N LEU A 171 19.06 -8.98 27.49
CA LEU A 171 20.22 -9.43 28.25
C LEU A 171 19.73 -10.20 29.46
N GLU A 172 20.19 -11.45 29.61
CA GLU A 172 19.97 -12.24 30.81
C GLU A 172 21.30 -12.43 31.53
N ASN A 173 21.36 -12.07 32.81
CA ASN A 173 22.55 -12.31 33.61
C ASN A 173 22.60 -13.74 34.17
N ALA A 174 23.71 -14.11 34.79
CA ALA A 174 23.93 -15.47 35.32
C ALA A 174 22.98 -15.89 36.45
N ILE A 175 22.17 -14.97 37.00
CA ILE A 175 21.16 -15.24 38.03
C ILE A 175 19.72 -15.14 37.49
N GLY A 176 19.54 -15.12 36.17
CA GLY A 176 18.23 -15.14 35.51
C GLY A 176 17.52 -13.78 35.44
N MET A 177 18.21 -12.67 35.78
CA MET A 177 17.62 -11.33 35.65
C MET A 177 17.68 -10.88 34.20
N GLN A 178 16.53 -10.52 33.65
CA GLN A 178 16.38 -10.08 32.27
C GLN A 178 16.27 -8.56 32.18
N GLN A 179 17.02 -7.96 31.26
CA GLN A 179 17.00 -6.53 30.95
C GLN A 179 16.91 -6.32 29.44
N LEU A 180 15.92 -5.54 29.00
CA LEU A 180 15.81 -5.15 27.59
C LEU A 180 16.69 -3.93 27.31
N VAL A 181 17.58 -4.04 26.32
CA VAL A 181 18.49 -2.94 25.90
C VAL A 181 18.25 -2.61 24.44
N THR A 182 17.91 -1.35 24.16
CA THR A 182 17.70 -0.85 22.79
C THR A 182 19.03 -0.58 22.11
N ILE A 183 19.27 -1.24 20.98
CA ILE A 183 20.52 -1.16 20.22
C ILE A 183 20.40 -0.29 18.97
N LYS A 184 19.20 -0.09 18.43
CA LYS A 184 18.92 0.83 17.31
C LYS A 184 17.61 1.55 17.57
N ASN A 185 17.58 2.85 17.31
CA ASN A 185 16.37 3.64 17.38
C ASN A 185 16.40 4.76 16.32
N LEU A 186 15.64 4.57 15.25
CA LEU A 186 15.37 5.59 14.24
C LEU A 186 13.88 5.93 14.28
N PRO A 187 13.50 7.18 14.54
CA PRO A 187 12.09 7.55 14.55
C PRO A 187 11.51 7.57 13.12
N ARG A 188 10.20 7.34 13.04
CA ARG A 188 9.42 7.65 11.84
C ARG A 188 9.30 9.17 11.72
N LEU A 189 9.65 9.72 10.56
CA LEU A 189 9.51 11.15 10.27
C LEU A 189 8.63 11.37 9.04
N THR A 190 8.01 12.53 8.95
CA THR A 190 7.34 12.97 7.73
C THR A 190 8.40 13.48 6.74
N GLY A 191 8.34 13.01 5.52
CA GLY A 191 9.22 13.44 4.43
C GLY A 191 8.52 14.40 3.47
N PRO A 192 9.22 14.85 2.42
CA PRO A 192 8.74 15.89 1.52
C PRO A 192 7.62 15.43 0.57
N TRP A 193 7.33 14.12 0.51
CA TRP A 193 6.31 13.48 -0.33
C TRP A 193 6.38 13.81 -1.82
N THR A 194 7.52 14.26 -2.35
CA THR A 194 7.66 14.56 -3.79
C THR A 194 7.50 13.35 -4.70
N SER A 195 7.67 12.12 -4.18
CA SER A 195 7.41 10.89 -4.93
C SER A 195 5.92 10.62 -5.18
N LEU A 196 5.00 11.47 -4.67
CA LEU A 196 3.57 11.32 -4.95
C LEU A 196 3.30 11.28 -6.45
N ARG A 197 4.01 12.07 -7.27
CA ARG A 197 3.83 12.13 -8.73
C ARG A 197 4.03 10.79 -9.44
N LEU A 198 4.77 9.87 -8.81
CA LEU A 198 5.05 8.54 -9.33
C LEU A 198 3.88 7.60 -9.02
N PHE A 199 3.43 7.65 -7.76
CA PHE A 199 2.15 7.10 -7.30
C PHE A 199 1.76 7.72 -5.95
N TRP A 200 0.48 7.97 -5.75
CA TRP A 200 0.01 8.72 -4.60
C TRP A 200 -0.61 7.90 -3.45
N ILE A 201 -0.41 6.58 -3.46
CA ILE A 201 -0.88 5.60 -2.45
C ILE A 201 -2.42 5.50 -2.32
N PRO A 202 -2.96 4.47 -1.63
CA PRO A 202 -4.41 4.26 -1.55
C PRO A 202 -5.16 5.42 -0.87
N LEU A 203 -4.49 6.18 -0.01
CA LEU A 203 -5.05 7.38 0.61
C LEU A 203 -5.63 8.34 -0.44
N ASN A 204 -4.82 8.66 -1.45
CA ASN A 204 -5.23 9.60 -2.48
C ASN A 204 -6.12 8.92 -3.53
N ASP A 205 -5.96 7.61 -3.76
CA ASP A 205 -6.92 6.84 -4.55
C ASP A 205 -8.34 6.97 -3.99
N LEU A 206 -8.52 6.93 -2.67
CA LEU A 206 -9.85 7.07 -2.08
C LEU A 206 -10.35 8.52 -2.08
N TRP A 207 -9.54 9.47 -1.59
CA TRP A 207 -9.98 10.87 -1.47
C TRP A 207 -10.18 11.57 -2.82
N ASN A 208 -9.28 11.39 -3.77
CA ASN A 208 -9.41 12.07 -5.07
C ASN A 208 -10.61 11.54 -5.84
N LEU A 209 -10.84 10.21 -5.80
CA LEU A 209 -11.97 9.61 -6.52
C LEU A 209 -13.30 9.92 -5.84
N HIS A 210 -13.31 10.07 -4.52
CA HIS A 210 -14.41 10.68 -3.79
C HIS A 210 -14.73 12.09 -4.29
N ASP A 211 -13.72 12.97 -4.36
CA ASP A 211 -13.91 14.36 -4.79
C ASP A 211 -14.38 14.45 -6.26
N MET A 212 -13.94 13.52 -7.11
CA MET A 212 -14.41 13.37 -8.49
C MET A 212 -15.79 12.71 -8.61
N ASN A 213 -16.34 12.17 -7.51
CA ASN A 213 -17.53 11.33 -7.47
C ASN A 213 -17.45 10.18 -8.51
N ARG A 214 -16.30 9.49 -8.50
CA ARG A 214 -15.94 8.37 -9.39
C ARG A 214 -15.45 7.17 -8.60
N SER A 215 -15.42 6.01 -9.26
CA SER A 215 -14.90 4.75 -8.72
C SER A 215 -13.60 4.34 -9.38
N LEU A 216 -12.74 3.67 -8.60
CA LEU A 216 -11.54 2.97 -9.09
C LEU A 216 -11.87 1.66 -9.79
N VAL A 217 -13.01 1.03 -9.46
CA VAL A 217 -13.39 -0.30 -9.94
C VAL A 217 -13.71 -0.22 -11.43
N ARG A 218 -12.88 -0.89 -12.23
CA ARG A 218 -13.00 -0.89 -13.69
C ARG A 218 -14.34 -1.47 -14.12
N GLY A 219 -14.98 -0.82 -15.09
CA GLY A 219 -16.25 -1.29 -15.66
C GLY A 219 -17.49 -1.08 -14.78
N SER A 220 -17.34 -0.44 -13.61
CA SER A 220 -18.48 0.00 -12.79
C SER A 220 -19.23 1.17 -13.44
N SER A 221 -20.44 1.44 -12.95
CA SER A 221 -21.25 2.58 -13.41
C SER A 221 -20.62 3.95 -13.17
N ARG A 222 -19.52 4.02 -12.40
CA ARG A 222 -18.77 5.24 -12.10
C ARG A 222 -17.26 5.14 -12.33
N ASP A 223 -16.80 4.17 -13.13
CA ASP A 223 -15.37 4.02 -13.44
C ASP A 223 -14.79 5.35 -13.96
N PHE A 224 -13.79 5.88 -13.25
CA PHE A 224 -13.19 7.17 -13.61
C PHE A 224 -12.55 7.17 -15.00
N ARG A 225 -12.15 6.01 -15.51
CA ARG A 225 -11.45 5.87 -16.80
C ARG A 225 -12.42 5.88 -17.98
N ALA A 226 -13.71 5.63 -17.72
CA ALA A 226 -14.70 5.43 -18.75
C ALA A 226 -15.49 6.71 -19.03
N ASN A 227 -15.82 6.91 -20.31
CA ASN A 227 -16.84 7.90 -20.69
C ASN A 227 -18.22 7.26 -20.52
N VAL A 228 -18.72 7.25 -19.28
CA VAL A 228 -19.97 6.58 -18.91
C VAL A 228 -21.19 7.31 -19.50
N SER A 229 -21.18 8.64 -19.45
CA SER A 229 -22.25 9.48 -20.00
C SER A 229 -21.76 10.91 -20.23
N ALA A 230 -22.57 11.75 -20.87
CA ALA A 230 -22.26 13.17 -21.05
C ALA A 230 -22.01 13.92 -19.71
N ALA A 231 -22.65 13.48 -18.62
CA ALA A 231 -22.44 14.04 -17.28
C ALA A 231 -21.27 13.38 -16.53
N LEU A 232 -20.80 12.22 -16.99
CA LEU A 232 -19.71 11.45 -16.39
C LEU A 232 -18.64 11.08 -17.45
N PRO A 233 -17.91 12.07 -18.01
CA PRO A 233 -16.82 11.80 -18.94
C PRO A 233 -15.65 11.09 -18.24
N ALA A 234 -14.74 10.49 -19.02
CA ALA A 234 -13.50 9.96 -18.46
C ALA A 234 -12.67 11.08 -17.80
N MET A 235 -12.07 10.78 -16.67
CA MET A 235 -11.18 11.66 -15.91
C MET A 235 -9.73 11.26 -16.17
N ASP A 236 -8.90 12.23 -16.53
CA ASP A 236 -7.46 12.05 -16.64
C ASP A 236 -6.79 12.44 -15.32
N LEU A 237 -6.21 11.46 -14.63
CA LEU A 237 -5.53 11.69 -13.37
C LEU A 237 -4.32 12.62 -13.54
N GLU A 238 -3.59 12.55 -14.65
CA GLU A 238 -2.42 13.41 -14.92
C GLU A 238 -2.84 14.88 -15.11
N VAL A 239 -4.04 15.13 -15.62
CA VAL A 239 -4.66 16.46 -15.64
C VAL A 239 -5.11 16.88 -14.25
N TYR A 240 -5.76 15.98 -13.52
CA TYR A 240 -6.33 16.26 -12.20
C TYR A 240 -5.28 16.74 -11.19
N ILE A 241 -4.07 16.18 -11.20
CA ILE A 241 -2.95 16.64 -10.34
C ILE A 241 -2.10 17.75 -10.95
N GLY A 242 -2.46 18.23 -12.14
CA GLY A 242 -1.76 19.32 -12.81
C GLY A 242 -0.38 18.95 -13.32
N GLU A 243 -0.13 17.70 -13.74
CA GLU A 243 1.05 17.38 -14.56
C GLU A 243 0.92 17.93 -15.97
N THR A 244 -0.32 18.04 -16.47
CA THR A 244 -0.66 18.72 -17.70
C THR A 244 -2.00 19.43 -17.59
N SER A 245 -2.21 20.48 -18.39
CA SER A 245 -3.52 21.15 -18.52
C SER A 245 -4.46 20.43 -19.48
N VAL A 246 -3.95 19.60 -20.38
CA VAL A 246 -4.73 18.92 -21.42
C VAL A 246 -4.26 17.47 -21.54
N SER A 247 -5.22 16.54 -21.49
CA SER A 247 -4.93 15.10 -21.57
C SER A 247 -4.01 14.77 -22.76
N GLY A 248 -2.93 14.04 -22.47
CA GLY A 248 -1.94 13.63 -23.47
C GLY A 248 -0.97 14.71 -23.96
N GLN A 249 -1.13 15.99 -23.57
CA GLN A 249 -0.26 17.09 -24.03
C GLN A 249 0.77 17.44 -22.96
N PHE A 250 1.97 16.88 -23.05
CA PHE A 250 3.05 17.15 -22.10
C PHE A 250 4.14 18.00 -22.75
N PHE A 251 4.83 18.80 -21.93
CA PHE A 251 5.94 19.67 -22.38
C PHE A 251 7.20 19.46 -21.54
N ASN A 252 8.36 19.76 -22.13
CA ASN A 252 9.68 19.77 -21.49
C ASN A 252 9.97 18.50 -20.65
N GLN A 253 10.29 18.66 -19.36
CA GLN A 253 10.69 17.58 -18.47
C GLN A 253 9.56 16.56 -18.26
N ALA A 254 8.30 17.02 -18.18
CA ALA A 254 7.15 16.13 -18.02
C ALA A 254 6.93 15.24 -19.25
N ALA A 255 7.11 15.79 -20.46
CA ALA A 255 7.03 15.02 -21.70
C ALA A 255 8.14 13.95 -21.80
N LEU A 256 9.38 14.32 -21.47
CA LEU A 256 10.51 13.40 -21.48
C LEU A 256 10.31 12.29 -20.45
N PHE A 257 9.93 12.64 -19.23
CA PHE A 257 9.67 11.68 -18.16
C PHE A 257 8.56 10.70 -18.54
N ARG A 258 7.42 11.21 -19.00
CA ARG A 258 6.26 10.38 -19.35
C ARG A 258 6.54 9.41 -20.51
N SER A 259 7.27 9.86 -21.52
CA SER A 259 7.64 9.02 -22.67
C SER A 259 8.73 7.99 -22.36
N THR A 260 9.59 8.26 -21.39
CA THR A 260 10.72 7.38 -21.04
C THR A 260 10.37 6.40 -19.92
N VAL A 261 9.62 6.85 -18.90
CA VAL A 261 9.32 6.07 -17.68
C VAL A 261 7.89 5.54 -17.71
N GLY A 262 6.93 6.40 -18.04
CA GLY A 262 5.50 6.05 -18.12
C GLY A 262 4.58 7.14 -17.54
N PRO A 263 3.26 6.91 -17.58
CA PRO A 263 2.27 7.85 -17.05
C PRO A 263 2.50 8.15 -15.58
N PHE A 264 2.35 9.42 -15.20
CA PHE A 264 2.35 9.82 -13.78
C PHE A 264 1.24 9.07 -13.03
N GLU A 265 1.42 8.86 -11.74
CA GLU A 265 0.51 8.08 -10.87
C GLU A 265 0.33 6.61 -11.26
N SER A 266 1.18 6.08 -12.13
CA SER A 266 1.17 4.68 -12.56
C SER A 266 2.57 4.05 -12.61
N ILE A 267 3.51 4.60 -11.83
CA ILE A 267 4.92 4.18 -11.82
C ILE A 267 5.20 3.32 -10.60
N ASP A 268 5.71 2.11 -10.81
CA ASP A 268 6.04 1.19 -9.74
C ASP A 268 7.46 1.45 -9.22
N LEU A 269 7.59 1.89 -7.97
CA LEU A 269 8.90 2.12 -7.33
C LEU A 269 9.26 0.97 -6.40
N VAL A 270 10.08 0.05 -6.89
CA VAL A 270 10.53 -1.11 -6.11
C VAL A 270 11.94 -0.89 -5.60
N TYR A 271 12.16 -1.16 -4.31
CA TYR A 271 13.49 -1.15 -3.73
C TYR A 271 14.20 -2.48 -4.02
N PHE A 272 15.36 -2.40 -4.69
CA PHE A 272 16.23 -3.54 -4.90
C PHE A 272 17.42 -3.46 -3.94
N ALA A 273 17.49 -4.40 -2.99
CA ALA A 273 18.70 -4.61 -2.21
C ALA A 273 19.73 -5.32 -3.09
N GLY A 274 20.85 -4.66 -3.40
CA GLY A 274 21.94 -5.33 -4.12
C GLY A 274 22.43 -6.56 -3.36
N THR A 275 22.70 -7.65 -4.07
CA THR A 275 23.40 -8.81 -3.50
C THR A 275 24.81 -8.38 -3.14
N THR A 276 25.18 -8.51 -1.86
CA THR A 276 26.59 -8.44 -1.47
C THR A 276 27.28 -9.67 -2.06
N SER A 277 27.96 -9.47 -3.19
CA SER A 277 28.96 -10.41 -3.73
C SER A 277 30.15 -10.53 -2.80
#